data_AF-A0A962FL83-F1
#
_entry.id   AF-A0A962FL83-F1
#
_cell.length_a   1.000
_cell.length_b   1.000
_cell.length_c   1.000
_cell.angle_alpha   90.00
_cell.angle_beta   90.00
_cell.angle_gamma   90.00
#
_symmetry.space_group_name_H-M   'P 1'
#
loop_
_entity.id
_entity.type
_entity.pdbx_description
1 polymer ?
#
loop_
_entity_poly.entity_id
_entity_poly.type
_entity_poly.pdbx_seq_one_letter_code
_entity_poly.pdbx_strand_id
1 'polypeptide(L)' 'MHPGPMNRGVEIDSSVADHPRSVIRDQVEMGVAVRMAMLEALAKHLPNH' A
#
# COMPACT_ATOMS: atom_id res chain seq x y z
N MET A 1 -4.57 1.12 -8.31
CA MET A 1 -3.97 1.51 -7.01
C MET A 1 -4.27 2.97 -6.76
N HIS A 2 -4.40 3.37 -5.50
CA HIS A 2 -4.58 4.77 -5.09
C HIS A 2 -4.13 4.87 -3.62
N PRO A 3 -3.07 5.63 -3.31
CA PRO A 3 -2.68 5.81 -1.91
C PRO A 3 -3.79 6.53 -1.14
N GLY A 4 -3.97 6.19 0.14
CA GLY A 4 -5.02 6.79 0.98
C GLY A 4 -4.50 7.95 1.86
N PRO A 5 -5.40 8.77 2.44
CA PRO A 5 -6.86 8.80 2.22
C PRO A 5 -7.25 9.33 0.83
N MET A 6 -8.39 8.90 0.29
CA MET A 6 -8.85 9.24 -1.06
C MET A 6 -10.20 9.98 -1.03
N ASN A 7 -10.33 11.05 -1.80
CA ASN A 7 -11.56 11.84 -1.91
C ASN A 7 -12.43 11.36 -3.10
N ARG A 8 -13.49 10.62 -2.81
CA ARG A 8 -14.44 10.12 -3.83
C ARG A 8 -15.20 11.26 -4.50
N GLY A 9 -15.36 11.17 -5.82
CA GLY A 9 -16.03 12.19 -6.63
C GLY A 9 -15.18 13.44 -6.90
N VAL A 10 -13.94 13.49 -6.39
CA VAL A 10 -12.98 14.56 -6.65
C VAL A 10 -11.71 13.99 -7.28
N GLU A 11 -11.04 13.06 -6.57
CA GLU A 11 -9.80 12.43 -7.01
C GLU A 11 -10.05 11.16 -7.83
N ILE A 12 -11.17 10.49 -7.55
CA ILE A 12 -11.50 9.18 -8.11
C ILE A 12 -13.01 8.95 -8.11
N ASP A 13 -13.50 8.43 -9.23
CA ASP A 13 -14.89 8.02 -9.35
C ASP A 13 -15.16 6.75 -8.51
N SER A 14 -16.33 6.69 -7.87
CA SER A 14 -16.70 5.55 -7.03
C SER A 14 -16.77 4.24 -7.83
N SER A 15 -17.22 4.28 -9.09
CA SER A 15 -17.27 3.11 -9.95
C SER A 15 -15.89 2.53 -10.26
N VAL A 16 -14.85 3.38 -10.28
CA VAL A 16 -13.45 2.97 -10.47
C VAL A 16 -12.88 2.44 -9.15
N ALA A 17 -13.14 3.14 -8.04
CA ALA A 17 -12.67 2.75 -6.72
C ALA A 17 -13.21 1.37 -6.29
N ASP A 18 -14.48 1.08 -6.61
CA ASP A 18 -15.19 -0.15 -6.22
C ASP A 18 -15.23 -1.20 -7.35
N HIS A 19 -14.57 -0.96 -8.48
CA HIS A 19 -14.54 -1.89 -9.60
C HIS A 19 -13.98 -3.26 -9.15
N PRO A 20 -14.47 -4.40 -9.66
CA PRO A 20 -13.94 -5.74 -9.30
C PRO A 20 -12.45 -5.97 -9.60
N ARG A 21 -11.83 -5.08 -10.38
CA ARG A 21 -10.38 -5.08 -10.70
C ARG A 21 -9.60 -4.02 -9.91
N SER A 22 -10.27 -3.30 -9.00
CA SER A 22 -9.65 -2.32 -8.15
C SER A 22 -8.75 -3.03 -7.14
N VAL A 23 -7.50 -2.62 -7.11
CA VAL A 23 -6.48 -3.14 -6.18
C VAL A 23 -6.21 -2.17 -5.02
N ILE A 24 -7.12 -1.22 -4.78
CA ILE A 24 -6.93 -0.16 -3.76
C ILE A 24 -6.94 -0.75 -2.34
N ARG A 25 -7.77 -1.76 -2.07
CA ARG A 25 -7.76 -2.42 -0.76
C ARG A 25 -6.51 -3.28 -0.60
N ASP A 26 -6.22 -4.11 -1.59
CA ASP A 26 -5.09 -5.03 -1.58
C ASP A 26 -3.76 -4.28 -1.36
N GLN A 27 -3.54 -3.15 -2.03
CA GLN A 27 -2.31 -2.35 -1.80
C GLN A 27 -2.20 -1.76 -0.39
N VAL A 28 -3.31 -1.38 0.26
CA VAL A 28 -3.29 -0.88 1.65
C VAL A 28 -2.95 -2.02 2.61
N GLU A 29 -3.58 -3.18 2.43
CA GLU A 29 -3.31 -4.37 3.23
C GLU A 29 -1.85 -4.82 3.09
N MET A 30 -1.28 -4.76 1.88
CA MET A 30 0.12 -5.12 1.65
C MET A 30 1.13 -4.13 2.27
N GLY A 31 0.70 -2.95 2.71
CA GLY A 31 1.60 -1.93 3.27
C GLY A 31 2.34 -2.36 4.53
N VAL A 32 1.79 -3.26 5.35
CA VAL A 32 2.50 -3.85 6.50
C VAL A 32 3.59 -4.80 6.00
N ALA A 33 3.26 -5.71 5.08
CA ALA A 33 4.19 -6.70 4.55
C ALA A 33 5.43 -6.05 3.93
N VAL A 34 5.24 -5.00 3.12
CA VAL A 34 6.37 -4.24 2.51
C VAL A 34 7.26 -3.61 3.58
N ARG A 35 6.69 -2.96 4.60
CA ARG A 35 7.48 -2.37 5.70
C ARG A 35 8.26 -3.42 6.47
N MET A 36 7.65 -4.56 6.76
CA MET A 36 8.33 -5.67 7.45
C MET A 36 9.47 -6.23 6.61
N ALA A 37 9.28 -6.40 5.30
CA ALA A 37 10.34 -6.82 4.39
C ALA A 37 11.50 -5.81 4.35
N MET A 38 11.20 -4.51 4.35
CA MET A 38 12.25 -3.47 4.42
C MET A 38 13.01 -3.50 5.74
N LEU A 39 12.32 -3.63 6.87
CA LEU A 39 12.94 -3.74 8.19
C LEU A 39 13.81 -4.99 8.31
N GLU A 40 13.33 -6.12 7.79
CA GLU A 40 14.10 -7.37 7.75
C GLU A 40 15.36 -7.21 6.88
N ALA A 41 15.22 -6.61 5.69
CA ALA A 41 16.35 -6.34 4.82
C ALA A 41 17.37 -5.43 5.51
N LEU A 42 16.94 -4.37 6.18
CA LEU A 42 17.83 -3.49 6.93
C LEU A 42 18.51 -4.25 8.07
N ALA A 43 17.76 -5.00 8.87
CA ALA A 43 18.30 -5.79 9.99
C ALA A 43 19.39 -6.78 9.54
N LYS A 44 19.24 -7.41 8.37
CA LYS A 44 20.26 -8.31 7.80
C LYS A 44 21.55 -7.60 7.37
N HIS A 45 21.49 -6.30 7.08
CA HIS A 45 22.61 -5.51 6.55
C HIS A 45 23.12 -4.44 7.51
N LEU A 46 22.59 -4.37 8.74
CA LEU A 46 23.15 -3.51 9.77
C LEU A 46 24.54 -4.04 10.13
N PRO A 47 25.59 -3.19 10.07
CA PRO A 47 26.90 -3.59 10.55
C PRO A 47 26.78 -3.90 12.05
N ASN A 48 27.20 -5.10 12.44
CA ASN A 48 27.37 -5.43 13.84
C ASN A 48 28.49 -4.54 14.38
N HIS A 49 28.14 -3.60 15.26
CA HIS A 49 29.11 -2.87 16.08
C HIS A 49 29.65 -3.77 17.19
#